data_AF-A0A7K3HAS5-F1
#
_entry.id   AF-A0A7K3HAS5-F1
#
_cell.length_a   1.000
_cell.length_b   1.000
_cell.length_c   1.000
_cell.angle_alpha   90.00
_cell.angle_beta   90.00
_cell.angle_gamma   90.00
#
_symmetry.space_group_name_H-M   'P 1'
#
loop_
_entity.id
_entity.type
_entity.pdbx_description
1 polymer ?
#
loop_
_entity_poly.entity_id
_entity_poly.type
_entity_poly.pdbx_seq_one_letter_code
_entity_poly.pdbx_strand_id
1 'polypeptide(L)'
;GVNVDGVVRTLLARGLIAETEPDPESAATRYVTTELFLERLGIASVAELPPLAPLLPDVDVIDELGIEIESDLEARMAKSHARSSRAEERATSEQE
;
A
#
# COMPACT_ATOMS: atom_id res chain seq x y z
N GLY A 1 0.34 -3.31 -9.62
CA GLY A 1 1.02 -3.61 -8.35
C GLY A 1 1.59 -5.01 -8.41
N VAL A 2 2.79 -5.22 -7.87
CA VAL A 2 3.39 -6.55 -7.69
C VAL A 2 3.09 -7.01 -6.26
N ASN A 3 2.80 -8.30 -6.07
CA ASN A 3 2.57 -8.82 -4.71
C ASN A 3 3.89 -8.83 -3.90
N VAL A 4 3.85 -8.30 -2.68
CA VAL A 4 5.01 -8.16 -1.78
C VAL A 4 5.02 -9.13 -0.60
N ASP A 5 3.99 -9.97 -0.42
CA ASP A 5 3.86 -10.87 0.74
C ASP A 5 5.07 -11.78 0.96
N GLY A 6 5.65 -12.28 -0.14
CA GLY A 6 6.82 -13.16 -0.08
C GLY A 6 8.07 -12.45 0.45
N VAL A 7 8.23 -11.17 0.14
CA VAL A 7 9.34 -10.35 0.61
C VAL A 7 9.15 -10.04 2.09
N VAL A 8 7.96 -9.58 2.49
CA VAL A 8 7.63 -9.26 3.88
C VAL A 8 7.83 -10.48 4.79
N ARG A 9 7.30 -11.65 4.40
CA ARG A 9 7.51 -12.90 5.13
C ARG A 9 8.98 -13.26 5.29
N THR A 10 9.79 -13.04 4.25
CA THR A 10 11.23 -13.32 4.30
C THR A 10 11.96 -12.36 5.23
N LEU A 11 11.61 -11.08 5.22
CA LEU A 11 12.21 -10.06 6.10
C LEU A 11 11.88 -10.33 7.57
N LEU A 12 10.62 -10.69 7.87
CA LEU A 12 10.19 -11.12 9.21
C LEU A 12 10.93 -12.37 9.67
N ALA A 13 10.99 -13.41 8.83
CA ALA A 13 11.69 -14.65 9.16
C ALA A 13 13.19 -14.45 9.45
N ARG A 14 13.79 -13.40 8.88
CA ARG A 14 15.19 -13.02 9.13
C ARG A 14 15.36 -12.02 10.26
N GLY A 15 14.27 -11.54 10.87
CA GLY A 15 14.30 -10.56 11.95
C GLY A 15 14.75 -9.16 11.51
N LEU A 16 14.72 -8.84 10.22
CA LEU A 16 15.11 -7.53 9.70
C LEU A 16 14.02 -6.49 9.88
N ILE A 17 12.77 -6.93 9.98
CA ILE A 17 11.62 -6.11 10.32
C ILE A 17 10.81 -6.80 11.42
N ALA A 18 10.00 -6.02 12.13
CA ALA A 18 9.08 -6.49 13.16
C ALA A 18 7.71 -5.82 13.01
N GLU A 19 6.68 -6.47 13.53
CA GLU A 19 5.35 -5.89 13.67
C GLU A 19 5.32 -4.98 14.89
N THR A 20 4.64 -3.84 14.76
CA THR A 20 4.33 -2.93 15.87
C THR A 20 2.82 -2.77 15.99
N GLU A 21 2.38 -1.94 16.93
CA GLU A 21 0.96 -1.68 17.12
C GLU A 21 0.34 -1.21 15.79
N PRO A 22 -0.78 -1.82 15.36
CA PRO A 22 -1.44 -1.43 14.14
C PRO A 22 -1.87 0.02 14.21
N ASP A 23 -1.97 0.64 13.05
CA ASP A 23 -2.38 2.02 12.95
C ASP A 23 -3.80 2.20 13.53
N PRO A 24 -4.06 3.15 14.45
CA PRO A 24 -5.38 3.29 15.05
C PRO A 24 -6.47 3.72 14.04
N GLU A 25 -6.06 4.32 12.92
CA GLU A 25 -6.97 4.80 11.87
C GLU A 25 -7.23 3.76 10.78
N SER A 26 -6.40 2.71 10.68
CA SER A 26 -6.53 1.66 9.67
C SER A 26 -6.33 0.26 10.25
N ALA A 27 -7.06 -0.73 9.73
CA ALA A 27 -6.87 -2.12 10.14
C ALA A 27 -5.56 -2.75 9.58
N ALA A 28 -4.59 -1.93 9.17
CA ALA A 28 -3.36 -2.39 8.55
C ALA A 28 -2.28 -2.70 9.60
N THR A 29 -1.55 -3.81 9.40
CA THR A 29 -0.37 -4.14 10.19
C THR A 29 0.74 -3.13 9.92
N ARG A 30 1.30 -2.55 10.98
CA ARG A 30 2.46 -1.66 10.88
C ARG A 30 3.75 -2.44 11.06
N TYR A 31 4.70 -2.25 10.15
CA TYR A 31 6.03 -2.83 10.22
C TYR A 31 7.09 -1.77 10.51
N VAL A 32 8.11 -2.14 11.28
CA VAL A 32 9.27 -1.31 11.59
C VAL A 32 10.57 -2.09 11.36
N THR A 33 11.66 -1.39 11.03
CA THR A 33 13.00 -1.99 10.96
C THR A 33 13.53 -2.31 12.36
N THR A 34 14.37 -3.32 12.47
CA THR A 34 15.00 -3.72 13.74
C THR A 34 16.45 -3.25 13.84
N GLU A 35 17.07 -3.41 15.01
CA GLU A 35 18.52 -3.17 15.17
C GLU A 35 19.36 -4.09 14.26
N LEU A 36 18.93 -5.34 14.06
CA LEU A 36 19.61 -6.28 13.16
C LEU A 36 19.66 -5.76 11.71
N PHE A 37 18.67 -4.97 11.29
CA PHE A 37 18.70 -4.32 9.98
C PHE A 37 19.83 -3.30 9.88
N LEU A 38 20.03 -2.47 10.91
CA LEU A 38 21.10 -1.47 10.97
C LEU A 38 22.48 -2.14 11.02
N GLU A 39 22.63 -3.19 11.84
CA GLU A 39 23.85 -4.00 11.92
C GLU A 39 24.23 -4.60 10.56
N ARG A 40 23.25 -5.15 9.83
CA ARG A 40 23.47 -5.73 8.50
C ARG A 40 23.85 -4.69 7.45
N LEU A 41 23.36 -3.47 7.61
CA LEU A 41 23.66 -2.36 6.72
C LEU A 41 24.97 -1.64 7.08
N GLY A 42 25.47 -1.84 8.30
CA GLY A 42 26.74 -1.27 8.77
C GLY A 42 26.62 0.20 9.18
N ILE A 43 25.43 0.64 9.61
CA ILE A 43 25.16 2.01 10.06
C ILE A 43 24.65 2.00 11.51
N ALA A 44 24.85 3.10 12.24
CA ALA A 44 24.42 3.17 13.64
C ALA A 44 23.00 3.75 13.80
N SER A 45 22.45 4.38 12.76
CA SER A 45 21.12 4.97 12.78
C SER A 45 20.49 5.02 11.39
N VAL A 46 19.15 4.95 11.34
CA VAL A 46 18.35 5.22 10.13
C VAL A 46 18.65 6.60 9.53
N ALA A 47 19.05 7.58 10.36
CA ALA A 47 19.40 8.92 9.90
C ALA A 47 20.66 8.99 9.01
N GLU A 48 21.48 7.93 9.00
CA GLU A 48 22.68 7.83 8.16
C GLU A 48 22.38 7.32 6.75
N LEU A 49 21.12 6.93 6.48
CA LEU A 49 20.71 6.53 5.14
C LEU A 49 20.87 7.68 4.15
N PRO A 50 21.34 7.40 2.91
CA PRO A 50 21.38 8.41 1.87
C PRO A 50 20.01 9.07 1.66
N PRO A 51 19.96 10.40 1.45
CA PRO A 51 18.69 11.08 1.26
C PRO A 51 18.02 10.58 -0.03
N LEU A 52 16.72 10.32 0.06
CA LEU A 52 15.89 9.93 -1.09
C LEU A 52 15.63 11.09 -2.07
N ALA A 53 15.74 12.34 -1.59
CA ALA A 53 15.32 13.56 -2.26
C ALA A 53 15.81 13.76 -3.72
N PRO A 54 17.01 13.30 -4.14
CA PRO A 54 17.41 13.42 -5.55
C PRO A 54 16.64 12.52 -6.52
N LEU A 55 15.95 11.49 -6.01
CA LEU A 55 15.19 10.50 -6.81
C LEU A 55 13.68 10.61 -6.60
N LEU A 56 13.23 11.48 -5.68
CA LEU A 56 11.81 11.71 -5.47
C LEU A 56 11.30 12.68 -6.54
N PRO A 57 10.12 12.43 -7.13
CA PRO A 57 9.47 13.42 -7.99
C PRO A 57 9.19 14.70 -7.19
N ASP A 58 9.12 15.84 -7.90
CA ASP A 58 8.77 17.12 -7.29
C ASP A 58 7.40 17.05 -6.61
N VAL A 59 7.19 17.85 -5.55
CA VAL A 59 5.94 17.83 -4.76
C VAL A 59 4.71 18.02 -5.63
N ASP A 60 4.79 18.91 -6.62
CA ASP A 60 3.70 19.17 -7.56
C ASP A 60 3.32 17.92 -8.38
N VAL A 61 4.29 17.06 -8.69
CA VAL A 61 4.08 15.79 -9.41
C VAL A 61 3.48 14.72 -8.48
N ILE A 62 3.80 14.77 -7.18
CA ILE A 62 3.20 13.86 -6.17
C ILE A 62 1.71 14.16 -6.03
N ASP A 63 1.33 15.44 -5.96
CA ASP A 63 -0.07 15.85 -5.83
C ASP A 63 -0.87 15.49 -7.10
N GLU A 64 -0.30 15.70 -8.29
CA GLU A 64 -0.92 15.30 -9.57
C GLU A 64 -1.15 13.77 -9.63
N LEU A 65 -0.16 12.98 -9.21
CA LEU A 65 -0.28 11.52 -9.15
C LEU A 65 -1.33 11.07 -8.12
N GLY A 66 -1.43 11.76 -6.98
CA GLY A 66 -2.46 11.50 -5.97
C GLY A 66 -3.88 11.69 -6.52
N ILE A 67 -4.10 12.81 -7.25
CA ILE A 67 -5.38 13.12 -7.89
C ILE A 67 -5.73 12.07 -8.96
N GLU A 68 -4.77 11.66 -9.79
CA GLU A 68 -5.00 10.60 -10.78
C GLU A 68 -5.41 9.28 -10.12
N ILE A 69 -4.68 8.85 -9.08
CA ILE A 69 -4.96 7.58 -8.38
C ILE A 69 -6.35 7.60 -7.74
N GLU A 70 -6.73 8.71 -7.11
CA GLU A 70 -8.03 8.85 -6.45
C GLU A 70 -9.17 8.83 -7.48
N SER A 71 -9.02 9.55 -8.59
CA SER A 71 -10.00 9.54 -9.69
C SER A 71 -10.17 8.15 -10.33
N ASP A 72 -9.08 7.40 -10.48
CA ASP A 72 -9.08 6.04 -11.00
C ASP A 72 -9.78 5.05 -10.06
N LEU A 73 -9.60 5.24 -8.74
CA LEU A 73 -10.27 4.45 -7.72
C LEU A 73 -11.78 4.71 -7.72
N GLU A 74 -12.20 5.97 -7.76
CA GLU A 74 -13.62 6.35 -7.85
C GLU A 74 -14.29 5.78 -9.11
N ALA A 75 -13.64 5.92 -10.28
CA ALA A 75 -14.14 5.38 -11.53
C ALA A 75 -14.29 3.85 -11.48
N ARG A 76 -13.39 3.16 -10.77
CA ARG A 76 -13.47 1.70 -10.56
C ARG A 76 -14.59 1.31 -9.62
N MET A 77 -14.80 2.06 -8.54
CA MET A 77 -15.90 1.83 -7.60
C MET A 77 -17.28 2.09 -8.24
N ALA A 78 -17.42 3.16 -9.01
CA ALA A 78 -18.65 3.43 -9.76
C ALA A 78 -18.97 2.32 -10.77
N LYS A 79 -17.94 1.80 -11.47
CA LYS A 79 -18.09 0.67 -12.40
C LYS A 79 -18.45 -0.65 -11.69
N SER A 80 -18.00 -0.89 -10.46
CA SER A 80 -18.40 -2.08 -9.70
C SER A 80 -19.85 -1.97 -9.23
N HIS A 81 -20.27 -0.82 -8.72
CA HIS A 81 -21.66 -0.57 -8.32
C HIS A 81 -22.65 -0.69 -9.48
N ALA A 82 -22.31 -0.13 -10.66
CA ALA A 82 -23.14 -0.24 -11.85
C ALA A 82 -23.25 -1.66 -12.42
N ARG A 83 -22.25 -2.52 -12.20
CA ARG A 83 -22.33 -3.95 -12.57
C ARG A 83 -23.17 -4.76 -11.58
N SER A 84 -23.13 -4.41 -10.29
CA SER A 84 -23.94 -5.06 -9.26
C SER A 84 -25.43 -4.76 -9.47
N SER A 85 -25.79 -3.49 -9.68
CA SER A 85 -27.19 -3.10 -9.91
C SER A 85 -27.78 -3.72 -11.18
N ARG A 86 -26.97 -3.83 -12.25
CA ARG A 86 -27.40 -4.42 -13.52
C ARG A 86 -27.51 -5.95 -13.48
N ALA A 87 -26.82 -6.62 -12.57
CA ALA A 87 -26.96 -8.06 -12.34
C ALA A 87 -28.24 -8.39 -11.56
N GLU A 88 -28.64 -7.51 -10.63
CA GLU A 88 -29.86 -7.66 -9.83
C GLU A 88 -31.14 -7.40 -10.65
N GLU A 89 -31.16 -6.38 -11.52
CA GLU A 89 -32.28 -6.09 -12.44
C GLU A 89 -32.52 -7.20 -13.48
N ARG A 90 -31.46 -7.89 -13.92
CA ARG A 90 -31.58 -9.00 -14.87
C ARG A 90 -32.17 -10.27 -14.24
N ALA A 91 -31.86 -10.53 -12.97
CA ALA A 91 -32.38 -11.70 -12.25
C ALA A 91 -33.87 -11.55 -11.88
N THR A 92 -34.40 -10.33 -11.82
CA THR A 92 -35.83 -10.07 -11.53
C THR A 92 -36.71 -10.08 -12.78
N SER A 93 -36.14 -9.89 -13.98
CA SER A 93 -36.89 -9.82 -15.24
C SER A 93 -37.12 -11.18 -15.93
N GLU A 94 -36.55 -12.29 -15.42
CA GLU A 94 -36.72 -13.65 -15.98
C GLU A 94 -37.85 -14.45 -15.29
N GLN A 95 -38.62 -13.85 -14.38
CA GLN A 95 -39.76 -14.50 -13.69
C GLN A 95 -41.14 -13.95 -14.04
N GLU A 96 -41.28 -13.21 -15.15
CA GLU A 96 -42.57 -12.75 -15.69
C GLU A 96 -42.85 -13.31 -17.09
#